data_AF-A0A2V5VBH8-F1
#
_entry.id   AF-A0A2V5VBH8-F1
#
_cell.length_a   1.000
_cell.length_b   1.000
_cell.length_c   1.000
_cell.angle_alpha   90.00
_cell.angle_beta   90.00
_cell.angle_gamma   90.00
#
_symmetry.space_group_name_H-M   'P 1'
#
loop_
_entity.id
_entity.type
_entity.pdbx_description
1 polymer ?
#
loop_
_entity_poly.entity_id
_entity_poly.type
_entity_poly.pdbx_seq_one_letter_code
_entity_poly.pdbx_strand_id
1 'polypeptide(L)' 'MAQLIERYQIPSQSILVEHNGIALYRHEWPERSLAEGDRVEFIRVVAGG' A
#
# COMPACT_ATOMS: atom_id res chain seq x y z
N MET A 1 -4.06 -3.27 -5.64
CA MET A 1 -3.43 -3.08 -4.31
C MET A 1 -4.30 -3.59 -3.15
N ALA A 2 -5.57 -3.20 -3.09
CA ALA A 2 -6.47 -3.49 -1.96
C ALA A 2 -6.49 -4.97 -1.51
N GLN A 3 -6.48 -5.91 -2.47
CA GLN A 3 -6.47 -7.35 -2.19
C GLN A 3 -5.24 -7.82 -1.38
N LEU A 4 -4.08 -7.20 -1.55
CA LEU A 4 -2.89 -7.54 -0.75
C LEU A 4 -3.05 -7.09 0.70
N ILE A 5 -3.60 -5.90 0.92
CA ILE A 5 -3.81 -5.31 2.24
C ILE A 5 -4.79 -6.16 3.04
N GLU A 6 -5.87 -6.61 2.41
CA GLU A 6 -6.83 -7.53 2.99
C GLU A 6 -6.20 -8.90 3.29
N ARG A 7 -5.55 -9.51 2.30
CA ARG A 7 -4.94 -10.84 2.44
C ARG A 7 -3.90 -10.93 3.55
N TYR A 8 -3.09 -9.88 3.70
CA TYR A 8 -2.04 -9.82 4.72
C TYR A 8 -2.50 -9.11 6.00
N GLN A 9 -3.79 -8.79 6.13
CA GLN A 9 -4.39 -8.12 7.29
C GLN A 9 -3.61 -6.87 7.73
N ILE A 10 -3.10 -6.11 6.75
CA ILE A 10 -2.26 -4.96 7.03
C ILE A 10 -3.13 -3.83 7.59
N PRO A 11 -2.76 -3.19 8.73
CA PRO A 11 -3.56 -2.14 9.35
C PRO A 11 -3.60 -0.89 8.48
N SER A 12 -4.63 -0.82 7.63
CA SER A 12 -4.73 0.16 6.57
C SER A 12 -4.55 1.60 7.08
N GLN A 13 -5.09 1.96 8.24
CA GLN A 13 -5.08 3.32 8.83
C GLN A 13 -3.70 3.90 9.13
N SER A 14 -2.66 3.07 9.26
CA SER A 14 -1.31 3.50 9.69
C SER A 14 -0.21 3.24 8.67
N ILE A 15 -0.60 2.97 7.42
CA ILE A 15 0.35 2.64 6.35
C ILE A 15 0.29 3.64 5.20
N LEU A 16 1.46 3.98 4.68
CA LEU A 16 1.67 4.52 3.35
C LEU A 16 1.94 3.35 2.40
N VAL A 17 1.45 3.45 1.18
CA VAL A 17 1.69 2.46 0.13
C VAL A 17 2.42 3.12 -1.02
N GLU A 18 3.52 2.52 -1.45
CA GLU A 18 4.20 2.87 -2.68
C GLU A 18 4.09 1.73 -3.70
N HIS A 19 3.79 2.08 -4.95
CA HIS A 19 3.77 1.16 -6.10
C HIS A 19 4.79 1.65 -7.12
N ASN A 20 5.82 0.84 -7.36
CA ASN A 20 6.93 1.16 -8.25
C ASN A 20 7.59 2.52 -7.95
N GLY A 21 7.74 2.83 -6.65
CA GLY A 21 8.34 4.08 -6.17
C GLY A 21 7.40 5.29 -6.16
N ILE A 22 6.11 5.10 -6.50
CA ILE A 22 5.10 6.17 -6.46
C ILE A 22 4.19 5.96 -5.25
N ALA A 23 4.14 6.95 -4.37
CA ALA A 23 3.21 6.98 -3.24
C ALA A 23 1.75 7.09 -3.72
N LEU A 24 0.88 6.21 -3.23
CA LEU A 24 -0.53 6.14 -3.59
C LEU A 24 -1.43 6.56 -2.42
N TYR A 25 -2.43 7.38 -2.72
CA TYR A 25 -3.55 7.63 -1.81
C TYR A 25 -4.44 6.39 -1.69
N ARG A 26 -5.11 6.25 -0.56
CA ARG A 26 -5.96 5.08 -0.26
C ARG A 26 -7.06 4.84 -1.29
N HIS A 27 -7.68 5.89 -1.79
CA HIS A 27 -8.76 5.77 -2.78
C HIS A 27 -8.27 5.25 -4.13
N GLU A 28 -6.97 5.33 -4.42
CA GLU A 28 -6.37 4.80 -5.65
C GLU A 28 -6.08 3.29 -5.55
N TRP A 29 -6.03 2.71 -4.34
CA TRP A 29 -5.67 1.30 -4.14
C TRP A 29 -6.58 0.28 -4.83
N PRO A 30 -7.91 0.50 -4.93
CA PRO A 30 -8.80 -0.38 -5.69
C PRO A 30 -8.60 -0.25 -7.21
N GLU A 31 -8.21 0.93 -7.69
CA GLU A 31 -8.04 1.24 -9.11
C GLU A 31 -6.71 0.72 -9.68
N ARG A 32 -5.70 0.54 -8.82
CA ARG A 32 -4.37 0.05 -9.22
C ARG A 32 -4.31 -1.47 -9.25
N SER A 33 -4.30 -2.01 -10.47
CA SER A 33 -3.94 -3.40 -10.77
C SER A 33 -2.44 -3.66 -10.54
N LEU A 34 -2.12 -4.87 -10.10
CA LEU A 34 -0.74 -5.34 -9.94
C LEU A 34 -0.40 -6.30 -11.06
N ALA A 35 0.77 -6.13 -11.66
CA ALA A 35 1.34 -7.04 -12.65
C ALA A 35 2.54 -7.80 -12.06
N GLU A 36 2.90 -8.90 -12.70
CA GLU A 36 4.14 -9.61 -12.37
C GLU A 36 5.34 -8.67 -12.57
N GLY A 37 6.27 -8.66 -11.60
CA GLY A 37 7.43 -7.77 -11.58
C GLY A 37 7.19 -6.41 -10.90
N ASP A 38 5.93 -6.07 -10.55
CA ASP A 38 5.66 -4.86 -9.78
C ASP A 38 6.23 -4.92 -8.36
N ARG A 39 6.81 -3.81 -7.91
CA ARG A 39 7.26 -3.63 -6.54
C ARG A 39 6.23 -2.86 -5.73
N VAL A 40 5.82 -3.43 -4.61
CA VAL A 40 4.89 -2.81 -3.66
C VAL A 40 5.57 -2.70 -2.31
N GLU A 41 5.58 -1.50 -1.73
CA GLU A 41 6.14 -1.23 -0.42
C GLU A 41 5.03 -0.76 0.53
N PHE A 42 4.92 -1.43 1.68
CA PHE A 42 4.02 -1.07 2.76
C PHE A 42 4.83 -0.45 3.88
N ILE A 43 4.69 0.87 4.07
CA ILE A 43 5.48 1.63 5.02
C ILE A 43 4.59 1.97 6.20
N ARG A 44 4.91 1.46 7.40
CA ARG A 44 4.22 1.89 8.63
C ARG A 44 4.71 3.27 9.01
N VAL A 45 3.80 4.23 9.08
CA VAL A 45 4.11 5.57 9.59
C VAL A 45 3.97 5.52 11.10
N VAL A 46 5.07 5.82 11.81
CA VAL A 46 5.08 6.01 13.26
C VAL A 46 5.37 7.47 13.54
N ALA A 47 4.47 8.15 14.25
CA ALA A 47 4.75 9.48 14.77
C ALA A 47 5.71 9.32 15.95
N GLY A 48 6.94 9.79 15.81
CA GLY A 48 7.89 9.88 16.92
C GLY A 48 7.52 11.08 17.81
N GLY A 49 7.33 10.82 19.09
CA GLY A 49 7.26 11.82 20.16
C GLY A 49 8.38 11.57 21.15
#